data_AF-K2DV18-F1
#
_entry.id   AF-K2DV18-F1
#
_cell.length_a   1.000
_cell.length_b   1.000
_cell.length_c   1.000
_cell.angle_alpha   90.00
_cell.angle_beta   90.00
_cell.angle_gamma   90.00
#
_symmetry.space_group_name_H-M   'P 1'
#
loop_
_entity.id
_entity.type
_entity.pdbx_description
1 polymer ?
#
loop_
_entity_poly.entity_id
_entity_poly.type
_entity_poly.pdbx_seq_one_letter_code
_entity_poly.pdbx_strand_id
1 'polypeptide(L)'
;MTSAVGVMKMSERIFNTLQYANRLKAVGVPEKQAEVQADTLAEIIDNSLATKQDLKGAESELKRVETELKRDIKCLEERISERIEIMGYKTIIGLGSMIAVAVLALGFLMKLH
;
A
#
# COMPACT_ATOMS: atom_id res chain seq x y z
N MET A 1 -20.11 -22.98 -10.43
CA MET A 1 -18.80 -22.74 -9.79
C MET A 1 -18.55 -21.23 -9.90
N THR A 2 -18.88 -20.46 -8.86
CA THR A 2 -17.91 -19.95 -7.85
C THR A 2 -17.20 -18.72 -8.45
N SER A 3 -17.28 -17.47 -8.01
CA SER A 3 -17.78 -16.81 -6.80
C SER A 3 -18.07 -15.34 -7.16
N ALA A 4 -19.29 -14.85 -6.94
CA ALA A 4 -19.58 -13.41 -6.92
C ALA A 4 -20.59 -13.04 -5.80
N VAL A 5 -20.86 -13.99 -4.90
CA VAL A 5 -21.61 -13.77 -3.65
C VAL A 5 -20.58 -13.82 -2.53
N GLY A 6 -19.81 -12.76 -2.34
CA GLY A 6 -18.68 -12.85 -1.41
C GLY A 6 -18.05 -11.54 -0.96
N VAL A 7 -18.62 -10.38 -1.31
CA VAL A 7 -18.16 -9.10 -0.75
C VAL A 7 -19.37 -8.35 -0.17
N MET A 8 -19.67 -8.74 1.07
CA MET A 8 -19.77 -7.77 2.16
C MET A 8 -20.96 -6.81 2.15
N LYS A 9 -22.16 -7.36 2.37
CA LYS A 9 -23.29 -6.64 3.00
C LYS A 9 -23.20 -6.75 4.54
N MET A 10 -22.09 -6.35 5.15
CA MET A 10 -21.97 -6.25 6.63
C MET A 10 -22.44 -4.89 7.17
N SER A 11 -22.68 -3.89 6.31
CA SER A 11 -22.94 -2.50 6.72
C SER A 11 -24.40 -2.18 7.09
N GLU A 12 -25.37 -3.07 6.92
CA GLU A 12 -26.80 -2.69 6.97
C GLU A 12 -27.60 -3.19 8.17
N ARG A 13 -26.98 -3.87 9.14
CA ARG A 13 -27.64 -4.17 10.42
C ARG A 13 -26.75 -3.81 11.60
N ILE A 14 -26.70 -2.52 11.91
CA ILE A 14 -26.34 -2.07 13.26
C ILE A 14 -27.26 -2.83 14.24
N PHE A 15 -26.68 -3.41 15.28
CA PHE A 15 -27.43 -4.20 16.25
C PHE A 15 -28.55 -3.34 16.87
N ASN A 16 -29.81 -3.75 16.69
CA ASN A 16 -30.96 -3.00 17.18
C ASN A 16 -31.38 -3.55 18.55
N THR A 17 -30.92 -2.89 19.60
CA THR A 17 -31.16 -3.20 21.01
C THR A 17 -32.65 -3.37 21.31
N LEU A 18 -33.51 -2.47 20.80
CA LEU A 18 -34.96 -2.50 21.04
C LEU A 18 -35.63 -3.73 20.39
N GLN A 19 -35.29 -4.01 19.13
CA GLN A 19 -35.81 -5.18 18.43
C GLN A 19 -35.37 -6.48 19.10
N TYR A 20 -34.13 -6.52 19.59
CA TYR A 20 -33.60 -7.68 20.32
C TYR A 20 -34.32 -7.88 21.67
N ALA A 21 -34.46 -6.83 22.48
CA ALA A 21 -35.22 -6.88 23.73
C ALA A 21 -36.67 -7.33 23.50
N ASN A 22 -37.34 -6.82 22.47
CA ASN A 22 -38.71 -7.23 22.13
C ASN A 22 -38.82 -8.71 21.74
N ARG A 23 -37.80 -9.27 21.08
CA ARG A 23 -37.76 -10.71 20.76
C ARG A 23 -37.58 -11.56 22.02
N LEU A 24 -36.77 -11.10 22.98
CA LEU A 24 -36.61 -11.76 24.27
C LEU A 24 -37.92 -11.72 25.08
N LYS A 25 -38.60 -10.57 25.12
CA LYS A 25 -39.92 -10.44 25.74
C LYS A 25 -40.96 -11.38 25.11
N ALA A 26 -40.95 -11.52 23.78
CA ALA A 26 -41.86 -12.39 23.05
C ALA A 26 -41.70 -13.89 23.37
N VAL A 27 -40.53 -14.31 23.88
CA VAL A 27 -40.28 -15.70 24.32
C VAL A 27 -40.36 -15.86 25.84
N GLY A 28 -40.88 -14.86 26.55
CA GLY A 28 -41.16 -14.92 27.99
C GLY A 28 -40.04 -14.42 28.90
N VAL A 29 -38.99 -13.78 28.36
CA VAL A 29 -37.98 -13.12 29.20
C VAL A 29 -38.59 -11.88 29.84
N PRO A 30 -38.48 -11.70 31.18
CA PRO A 30 -38.94 -10.50 31.86
C PRO A 30 -38.35 -9.23 31.27
N GLU A 31 -39.15 -8.16 31.19
CA GLU A 31 -38.77 -6.91 30.51
C GLU A 31 -37.42 -6.35 30.94
N LYS A 32 -37.20 -6.22 32.26
CA LYS A 32 -35.92 -5.73 32.80
C LYS A 32 -34.74 -6.62 32.40
N GLN A 33 -34.93 -7.93 32.31
CA GLN A 33 -33.86 -8.85 31.89
C GLN A 33 -33.60 -8.74 30.38
N ALA A 34 -34.66 -8.62 29.58
CA ALA A 34 -34.55 -8.46 28.14
C ALA A 34 -33.82 -7.16 27.77
N GLU A 35 -34.12 -6.07 28.48
CA GLU A 35 -33.48 -4.76 28.28
C GLU A 35 -32.01 -4.80 28.69
N VAL A 36 -31.68 -5.31 29.88
CA VAL A 36 -30.29 -5.42 30.36
C VAL A 36 -29.45 -6.33 29.44
N GLN A 37 -30.01 -7.44 28.96
CA GLN A 37 -29.31 -8.32 28.01
C GLN A 37 -29.05 -7.62 26.67
N ALA A 38 -30.04 -6.88 26.17
CA ALA A 38 -29.89 -6.15 24.93
C ALA A 38 -28.82 -5.06 25.05
N ASP A 39 -28.82 -4.32 26.16
CA ASP A 39 -27.88 -3.24 26.44
C ASP A 39 -26.44 -3.78 26.58
N THR A 40 -26.26 -4.82 27.40
CA THR A 40 -24.96 -5.50 27.58
C THR A 40 -24.43 -6.05 26.25
N LEU A 41 -25.29 -6.63 25.42
CA LEU A 41 -24.88 -7.15 24.12
C LEU A 41 -24.52 -6.03 23.14
N ALA A 42 -25.19 -4.88 23.20
CA ALA A 42 -24.83 -3.70 22.42
C ALA A 42 -23.45 -3.18 22.83
N GLU A 43 -23.16 -3.08 24.12
CA GLU A 43 -21.83 -2.69 24.62
C GLU A 43 -20.72 -3.64 24.18
N ILE A 44 -20.97 -4.97 24.21
CA ILE A 44 -20.00 -5.96 23.73
C ILE A 44 -19.75 -5.80 22.24
N ILE A 45 -20.81 -5.61 21.44
CA ILE A 45 -20.68 -5.43 19.99
C ILE A 45 -19.91 -4.15 19.68
N ASP A 46 -20.22 -3.05 20.35
CA ASP A 46 -19.51 -1.77 20.16
C ASP A 46 -18.03 -1.87 20.55
N ASN A 47 -17.69 -2.66 21.58
CA ASN A 47 -16.30 -2.90 22.00
C ASN A 47 -15.56 -3.96 21.16
N SER A 48 -16.26 -4.89 20.51
CA SER A 48 -15.67 -6.03 19.76
C SER A 48 -15.58 -5.80 18.26
N LEU A 49 -16.37 -4.88 17.71
CA LEU A 49 -16.11 -4.35 16.38
C LEU A 49 -14.74 -3.66 16.48
N ALA A 50 -13.72 -4.20 15.78
CA ALA A 50 -12.40 -3.59 15.67
C ALA A 50 -12.61 -2.08 15.59
N THR A 51 -12.14 -1.34 16.61
CA THR A 51 -12.68 -0.01 16.85
C THR A 51 -12.54 0.73 15.53
N LYS A 52 -13.57 1.45 15.07
CA LYS A 52 -13.48 2.19 13.80
C LYS A 52 -12.22 3.08 13.74
N GLN A 53 -11.64 3.37 14.90
CA GLN A 53 -10.37 4.03 15.13
C GLN A 53 -9.14 3.16 14.78
N ASP A 54 -9.10 1.88 15.13
CA ASP A 54 -8.03 0.94 14.73
C ASP A 54 -7.94 0.81 13.21
N LEU A 55 -9.10 0.69 12.55
CA LEU A 55 -9.15 0.60 11.08
C LEU A 55 -8.64 1.90 10.42
N LYS A 56 -9.01 3.06 10.97
CA LYS A 56 -8.47 4.36 10.50
C LYS A 56 -6.96 4.47 10.74
N GLY A 57 -6.46 3.94 11.85
CA GLY A 57 -5.03 3.86 12.14
C GLY A 57 -4.29 3.05 11.08
N ALA A 58 -4.77 1.85 10.79
CA ALA A 58 -4.20 0.98 9.76
C ALA A 58 -4.26 1.62 8.36
N GLU A 59 -5.36 2.26 7.97
CA GLU A 59 -5.46 2.99 6.70
C GLU A 59 -4.44 4.14 6.61
N SER A 60 -4.24 4.88 7.70
CA SER A 60 -3.27 5.96 7.76
C SER A 60 -1.83 5.45 7.62
N GLU A 61 -1.49 4.34 8.28
CA GLU A 61 -0.17 3.72 8.16
C GLU A 61 0.08 3.19 6.75
N LEU A 62 -0.90 2.53 6.13
CA LEU A 62 -0.80 2.06 4.76
C LEU A 62 -0.56 3.22 3.77
N LYS A 63 -1.28 4.34 3.92
CA LYS A 63 -1.04 5.54 3.11
C LYS A 63 0.37 6.09 3.32
N ARG A 64 0.86 6.11 4.57
CA ARG A 64 2.23 6.57 4.85
C ARG A 64 3.26 5.72 4.11
N VAL A 65 3.17 4.39 4.25
CA VAL A 65 4.07 3.44 3.60
C VAL A 65 3.98 3.56 2.07
N GLU A 66 2.79 3.73 1.50
CA GLU A 66 2.63 3.93 0.05
C GLU A 66 3.35 5.20 -0.43
N THR A 67 3.24 6.31 0.33
CA THR A 67 3.91 7.57 -0.03
C THR A 67 5.43 7.52 0.14
N GLU A 68 5.93 6.73 1.09
CA GLU A 68 7.36 6.51 1.28
C GLU A 68 7.91 5.66 0.14
N LEU A 69 7.27 4.53 -0.18
CA LEU A 69 7.65 3.68 -1.30
C LEU A 69 7.64 4.43 -2.64
N LYS A 70 6.63 5.27 -2.90
CA LYS A 70 6.59 6.11 -4.12
C LYS A 70 7.77 7.08 -4.18
N ARG A 71 8.18 7.67 -3.05
CA ARG A 71 9.35 8.55 -3.00
C ARG A 71 10.65 7.79 -3.21
N ASP A 72 10.80 6.63 -2.59
CA ASP A 72 12.00 5.80 -2.71
C ASP A 72 12.17 5.28 -4.13
N ILE A 73 11.10 4.84 -4.78
CA ILE A 73 11.12 4.42 -6.19
C ILE A 73 11.57 5.58 -7.08
N LYS A 74 10.98 6.78 -6.91
CA LYS A 74 11.36 7.95 -7.70
C LYS A 74 12.83 8.34 -7.50
N CYS A 75 13.32 8.30 -6.25
CA CYS A 75 14.73 8.55 -5.95
C CYS A 75 15.65 7.51 -6.61
N LEU A 76 15.25 6.23 -6.62
CA LEU A 76 16.00 5.18 -7.29
C LEU A 76 16.01 5.36 -8.81
N GLU A 77 14.89 5.73 -9.42
CA GLU A 77 14.79 6.02 -10.85
C GLU A 77 15.72 7.18 -11.26
N GLU A 78 15.75 8.26 -10.47
CA GLU A 78 16.65 9.39 -10.68
C GLU A 78 18.12 8.97 -10.57
N ARG A 79 18.48 8.23 -9.51
CA ARG A 79 19.85 7.73 -9.28
C ARG A 79 20.32 6.76 -10.37
N ILE A 80 19.44 5.92 -10.89
CA ILE A 80 19.77 4.99 -11.98
C ILE A 80 19.99 5.77 -13.28
N SER A 81 19.11 6.72 -13.59
CA SER A 81 19.22 7.55 -14.79
C SER A 81 20.52 8.35 -14.80
N GLU A 82 20.85 9.02 -13.69
CA GLU A 82 22.10 9.75 -13.53
C GLU A 82 23.33 8.84 -13.71
N ARG A 83 23.32 7.64 -13.11
CA ARG A 83 24.43 6.68 -13.24
C ARG A 83 24.60 6.19 -14.67
N ILE A 84 23.50 5.93 -15.39
CA ILE A 84 23.55 5.48 -16.78
C ILE A 84 24.13 6.58 -17.67
N GLU A 85 23.71 7.83 -17.51
CA GLU A 85 24.25 8.96 -18.27
C GLU A 85 25.75 9.13 -18.04
N ILE A 86 26.19 9.15 -16.78
CA ILE A 86 27.62 9.30 -16.43
C ILE A 86 28.45 8.16 -17.03
N MET A 87 27.98 6.92 -16.93
CA MET A 87 28.67 5.76 -17.52
C MET A 87 28.71 5.84 -19.05
N GLY A 88 27.62 6.28 -19.68
CA GLY A 88 27.54 6.50 -21.12
C GLY A 88 28.60 7.49 -21.60
N TYR A 89 28.67 8.68 -20.98
CA TYR A 89 29.65 9.71 -21.33
C TYR A 89 31.09 9.23 -21.13
N LYS A 90 31.40 8.58 -20.00
CA LYS A 90 32.75 8.07 -19.73
C LYS A 90 33.19 7.04 -20.77
N THR A 91 32.28 6.17 -21.20
CA THR A 91 32.56 5.15 -22.23
C THR A 91 32.80 5.79 -23.59
N ILE A 92 31.94 6.74 -24.00
CA ILE A 92 32.07 7.44 -25.29
C ILE A 92 33.39 8.23 -25.36
N ILE A 93 33.72 8.98 -24.31
CA ILE A 93 34.96 9.76 -24.24
C ILE A 93 36.18 8.83 -24.26
N GLY A 94 36.13 7.73 -23.49
CA GLY A 94 37.20 6.73 -23.45
C GLY A 94 37.46 6.14 -24.84
N LEU A 95 36.43 5.66 -25.52
CA LEU A 95 36.53 5.10 -26.87
C LEU A 95 37.03 6.14 -27.89
N GLY A 96 36.52 7.37 -27.83
CA GLY A 96 36.96 8.46 -28.70
C GLY A 96 38.46 8.75 -28.55
N SER A 97 38.97 8.76 -27.32
CA SER A 97 40.41 8.96 -27.06
C SER A 97 41.26 7.84 -27.64
N MET A 98 40.81 6.58 -27.54
CA MET A 98 41.53 5.43 -28.11
C MET A 98 41.59 5.49 -29.64
N ILE A 99 40.48 5.84 -30.29
CA ILE A 99 40.42 5.98 -31.76
C ILE A 99 41.35 7.10 -32.21
N ALA A 100 41.35 8.26 -31.53
CA ALA A 100 42.23 9.38 -31.86
C ALA A 100 43.72 8.98 -31.78
N VAL A 101 44.11 8.26 -30.72
CA VAL A 101 45.50 7.75 -30.58
C VAL A 101 45.85 6.79 -31.71
N ALA A 102 44.95 5.87 -32.06
CA ALA A 102 45.18 4.91 -33.15
C ALA A 102 45.36 5.61 -34.51
N VAL A 103 44.55 6.62 -34.82
CA VAL A 103 44.66 7.39 -36.08
C VAL A 103 45.97 8.18 -36.14
N LEU A 104 46.37 8.82 -35.03
CA LEU A 104 47.65 9.54 -34.95
C LEU A 104 48.84 8.61 -35.17
N ALA A 105 48.83 7.43 -34.55
CA ALA A 105 49.89 6.44 -34.71
C ALA A 105 50.00 5.94 -36.16
N LEU A 106 48.87 5.66 -36.81
CA LEU A 106 48.84 5.25 -38.22
C LEU A 106 49.38 6.35 -39.15
N GLY A 107 48.99 7.61 -38.93
CA GLY A 107 49.48 8.74 -39.72
C GLY A 107 50.98 8.98 -39.57
N PHE A 108 51.51 8.82 -38.35
CA PHE A 108 52.95 8.91 -38.10
C PHE A 108 53.72 7.80 -38.82
N LEU A 109 53.19 6.57 -38.85
CA LEU A 109 53.81 5.43 -39.50
C LEU A 109 53.86 5.60 -41.04
N MET A 110 52.84 6.22 -41.65
CA MET A 110 52.86 6.56 -43.08
C MET A 110 53.86 7.66 -43.45
N LYS A 111 54.19 8.56 -42.52
CA LYS A 111 55.17 9.65 -42.76
C LYS A 111 56.63 9.15 -42.76
N LEU A 112 56.87 8.00 -42.12
CA LEU A 112 58.19 7.39 -41.91
C LEU A 112 58.64 6.45 -43.04
N HIS A 113 57.74 6.11 -43.96
CA HIS A 113 58.03 5.28 -45.16
C HIS A 113 57.99 6.16 -46.41
#